data_AF-A0A968QYE0-F1
#
_entry.id   AF-A0A968QYE0-F1
#
_cell.length_a   1.000
_cell.length_b   1.000
_cell.length_c   1.000
_cell.angle_alpha   90.00
_cell.angle_beta   90.00
_cell.angle_gamma   90.00
#
_symmetry.space_group_name_H-M   'P 1'
#
loop_
_entity.id
_entity.type
_entity.pdbx_description
1 polymer ?
#
loop_
_entity_poly.entity_id
_entity_poly.type
_entity_poly.pdbx_seq_one_letter_code
_entity_poly.pdbx_strand_id
1 'polypeptide(L)'
;VRYAENEHRAKVNGYQISFNKLHIEGHVGNLSVVVHMYREIMNVDAAFGIFTGRSPGKCIVIGRSVADGLDIGSIMRSMGGGGHPGAGSAMIQGANPDAVEDMIKDLIEGNQQSSVQISDVMSFPVFTVSSDTTMEQVAILLRQKAVPVFRWQMTES
;
A
#
# COMPACT_ATOMS: atom_id res chain seq x y z
N VAL A 1 -0.67 -17.11 -10.42
CA VAL A 1 0.05 -16.04 -9.68
C VAL A 1 0.84 -16.74 -8.59
N ARG A 2 2.15 -16.48 -8.48
CA ARG A 2 2.95 -16.92 -7.34
C ARG A 2 3.07 -15.74 -6.40
N TYR A 3 2.68 -15.94 -5.14
CA TYR A 3 2.86 -14.95 -4.08
C TYR A 3 4.06 -15.42 -3.24
N ALA A 4 5.07 -14.57 -3.12
CA ALA A 4 6.02 -14.68 -2.02
C ALA A 4 5.46 -13.76 -0.93
N GLU A 5 5.04 -14.36 0.18
CA GLU A 5 4.28 -13.70 1.23
C GLU A 5 5.14 -13.57 2.47
N ASN A 6 5.16 -12.39 3.05
CA ASN A 6 5.63 -12.17 4.41
C ASN A 6 4.55 -11.35 5.13
N GLU A 7 3.73 -12.07 5.90
CA GLU A 7 2.73 -11.49 6.80
C GLU A 7 3.28 -11.49 8.21
N HIS A 8 3.18 -10.36 8.88
CA HIS A 8 3.38 -10.34 10.32
C HIS A 8 2.60 -9.19 10.97
N ARG A 9 2.42 -9.33 12.28
CA ARG A 9 1.73 -8.35 13.11
C ARG A 9 2.71 -7.69 14.06
N ALA A 10 2.54 -6.39 14.25
CA ALA A 10 3.33 -5.59 15.17
C ALA A 10 2.40 -4.75 16.04
N LYS A 11 2.83 -4.49 17.29
CA LYS A 11 2.17 -3.50 18.14
C LYS A 11 2.96 -2.20 18.03
N VAL A 12 2.33 -1.15 17.50
CA VAL A 12 2.98 0.14 17.22
C VAL A 12 2.14 1.25 17.82
N ASN A 13 2.72 2.07 18.69
CA ASN A 13 2.02 3.14 19.40
C ASN A 13 0.68 2.70 20.06
N GLY A 14 0.65 1.47 20.58
CA GLY A 14 -0.54 0.88 21.21
C GLY A 14 -1.50 0.15 20.26
N TYR A 15 -1.43 0.39 18.95
CA TYR A 15 -2.26 -0.26 17.94
C TYR A 15 -1.69 -1.62 17.51
N GLN A 16 -2.56 -2.60 17.30
CA GLN A 16 -2.23 -3.82 16.58
C GLN A 16 -2.28 -3.55 15.08
N ILE A 17 -1.19 -3.83 14.39
CA ILE A 17 -1.04 -3.53 12.96
C ILE A 17 -0.59 -4.79 12.23
N SER A 18 -1.25 -5.10 11.12
CA SER A 18 -0.86 -6.18 10.21
C SER A 18 -0.17 -5.60 8.99
N PHE A 19 1.01 -6.13 8.67
CA PHE A 19 1.76 -5.81 7.47
C PHE A 19 1.78 -7.02 6.56
N ASN A 20 1.36 -6.83 5.31
CA ASN A 20 1.38 -7.87 4.29
C ASN A 20 2.21 -7.39 3.10
N LYS A 21 3.36 -8.03 2.87
CA LYS A 21 4.22 -7.76 1.71
C LYS A 21 3.95 -8.81 0.65
N LEU A 22 3.52 -8.36 -0.54
CA LEU A 22 3.26 -9.26 -1.65
C LEU A 22 4.05 -8.86 -2.89
N HIS A 23 4.74 -9.83 -3.46
CA HIS A 23 5.26 -9.72 -4.81
C HIS A 23 4.21 -10.18 -5.82
N ILE A 24 3.82 -9.30 -6.73
CA ILE A 24 2.79 -9.54 -7.74
C ILE A 24 3.47 -9.89 -9.07
N GLU A 25 3.49 -11.20 -9.40
CA GLU A 25 3.93 -11.68 -10.70
C GLU A 25 2.74 -12.02 -11.64
N GLY A 26 2.71 -11.39 -12.82
CA GLY A 26 1.76 -11.72 -13.90
C GLY A 26 0.48 -10.87 -13.90
N HIS A 27 -0.60 -11.40 -14.48
CA HIS A 27 -1.89 -10.70 -14.53
C HIS A 27 -2.55 -10.73 -13.15
N VAL A 28 -2.76 -9.55 -12.56
CA VAL A 28 -3.48 -9.40 -11.29
C VAL A 28 -4.96 -9.68 -11.53
N GLY A 29 -5.36 -10.92 -11.28
CA GLY A 29 -6.73 -11.36 -11.48
C GLY A 29 -7.63 -11.27 -10.25
N ASN A 30 -7.11 -11.20 -9.02
CA ASN A 30 -7.86 -11.86 -7.95
C ASN A 30 -8.13 -11.03 -6.69
N LEU A 31 -9.42 -11.01 -6.38
CA LEU A 31 -10.10 -10.75 -5.11
C LEU A 31 -9.34 -11.25 -3.87
N SER A 32 -8.45 -12.25 -4.00
CA SER A 32 -7.61 -12.79 -2.93
C SER A 32 -6.88 -11.70 -2.14
N VAL A 33 -6.07 -10.84 -2.79
CA VAL A 33 -5.29 -9.78 -2.10
C VAL A 33 -6.19 -8.89 -1.24
N VAL A 34 -7.35 -8.59 -1.78
CA VAL A 34 -8.36 -7.74 -1.20
C VAL A 34 -9.07 -8.44 -0.04
N VAL A 35 -9.44 -9.72 -0.20
CA VAL A 35 -10.01 -10.55 0.85
C VAL A 35 -9.02 -10.72 2.00
N HIS A 36 -7.72 -10.87 1.69
CA HIS A 36 -6.67 -10.94 2.71
C HIS A 36 -6.57 -9.63 3.49
N MET A 37 -6.44 -8.49 2.81
CA MET A 37 -6.41 -7.19 3.48
C MET A 37 -7.68 -6.95 4.32
N TYR A 38 -8.85 -7.36 3.82
CA TYR A 38 -10.11 -7.26 4.57
C TYR A 38 -10.12 -8.14 5.82
N ARG A 39 -9.66 -9.40 5.71
CA ARG A 39 -9.54 -10.32 6.86
C ARG A 39 -8.58 -9.80 7.92
N GLU A 40 -7.49 -9.18 7.51
CA GLU A 40 -6.53 -8.62 8.46
C GLU A 40 -7.13 -7.46 9.23
N ILE A 41 -7.78 -6.50 8.55
CA ILE A 41 -8.44 -5.36 9.22
C ILE A 41 -9.49 -5.82 10.25
N MET A 42 -10.21 -6.91 10.00
CA MET A 42 -11.21 -7.42 10.96
C MET A 42 -10.58 -7.92 12.27
N ASN A 43 -9.28 -8.18 12.29
CA ASN A 43 -8.56 -8.79 13.41
C ASN A 43 -7.49 -7.88 14.05
N VAL A 44 -7.27 -6.68 13.49
CA VAL A 44 -6.29 -5.70 13.99
C VAL A 44 -6.84 -4.28 13.85
N ASP A 45 -6.20 -3.29 14.48
CA ASP A 45 -6.65 -1.90 14.42
C ASP A 45 -6.45 -1.30 13.01
N ALA A 46 -5.37 -1.70 12.33
CA ALA A 46 -5.10 -1.33 10.95
C ALA A 46 -4.27 -2.37 10.19
N ALA A 47 -4.45 -2.43 8.87
CA ALA A 47 -3.66 -3.28 7.99
C ALA A 47 -3.04 -2.48 6.85
N PHE A 48 -1.80 -2.82 6.50
CA PHE A 48 -1.07 -2.26 5.38
C PHE A 48 -0.63 -3.37 4.42
N GLY A 49 -1.06 -3.26 3.16
CA GLY A 49 -0.55 -4.06 2.06
C GLY A 49 0.54 -3.31 1.32
N ILE A 50 1.72 -3.91 1.19
CA ILE A 50 2.86 -3.39 0.44
C ILE A 50 3.09 -4.32 -0.76
N PHE A 51 2.83 -3.79 -1.95
CA PHE A 51 2.80 -4.53 -3.18
C PHE A 51 3.96 -4.15 -4.08
N THR A 52 4.74 -5.14 -4.52
CA THR A 52 5.77 -4.96 -5.54
C THR A 52 5.36 -5.66 -6.83
N GLY A 53 5.85 -5.19 -7.97
CA GLY A 53 5.54 -5.78 -9.27
C GLY A 53 6.79 -6.08 -10.09
N ARG A 54 6.60 -6.41 -11.37
CA ARG A 54 7.70 -6.71 -12.31
C ARG A 54 8.61 -5.52 -12.61
N SER A 55 8.14 -4.28 -12.42
CA SER A 55 8.99 -3.10 -12.49
C SER A 55 9.78 -2.99 -11.19
N PRO A 56 11.10 -3.23 -11.20
CA PRO A 56 11.92 -3.13 -10.01
C PRO A 56 11.83 -1.73 -9.41
N GLY A 57 11.85 -1.64 -8.09
CA GLY A 57 11.83 -0.35 -7.39
C GLY A 57 10.50 0.39 -7.48
N LYS A 58 9.36 -0.30 -7.51
CA LYS A 58 8.05 0.32 -7.26
C LYS A 58 7.28 -0.47 -6.21
N CYS A 59 6.89 0.22 -5.14
CA CYS A 59 6.02 -0.28 -4.09
C CYS A 59 4.69 0.49 -4.13
N ILE A 60 3.58 -0.23 -4.21
CA ILE A 60 2.25 0.33 -3.96
C ILE A 60 1.91 0.00 -2.52
N VAL A 61 1.52 0.99 -1.75
CA VAL A 61 1.09 0.83 -0.37
C VAL A 61 -0.40 1.13 -0.30
N ILE A 62 -1.15 0.28 0.39
CA ILE A 62 -2.56 0.48 0.69
C ILE A 62 -2.75 0.23 2.17
N GLY A 63 -3.29 1.22 2.88
CA GLY A 63 -3.62 1.12 4.30
C GLY A 63 -5.12 1.18 4.50
N ARG A 64 -5.61 0.48 5.52
CA ARG A 64 -6.97 0.61 6.03
C ARG A 64 -6.96 0.47 7.55
N SER A 65 -7.86 1.20 8.20
CA SER A 65 -8.02 1.21 9.65
C SER A 65 -9.50 1.10 10.00
N VAL A 66 -9.78 0.44 11.13
CA VAL A 66 -11.06 0.53 11.84
C VAL A 66 -10.92 1.33 13.14
N ALA A 67 -9.70 1.73 13.49
CA ALA A 67 -9.43 2.55 14.66
C ALA A 67 -9.55 4.05 14.34
N ASP A 68 -10.44 4.73 15.07
CA ASP A 68 -10.69 6.17 14.94
C ASP A 68 -9.46 7.04 15.26
N GLY A 69 -8.52 6.52 16.05
CA GLY A 69 -7.31 7.22 16.46
C GLY A 69 -6.12 7.12 15.49
N LEU A 70 -6.27 6.39 14.38
CA LEU A 70 -5.20 6.17 13.40
C LEU A 70 -5.63 6.66 12.01
N ASP A 71 -5.20 7.88 11.64
CA ASP A 71 -5.49 8.49 10.34
C ASP A 71 -4.57 7.95 9.24
N ILE A 72 -5.05 6.95 8.51
CA ILE A 72 -4.34 6.34 7.38
C ILE A 72 -4.06 7.36 6.28
N GLY A 73 -5.00 8.27 6.00
CA GLY A 73 -4.83 9.30 4.98
C GLY A 73 -3.65 10.21 5.27
N SER A 74 -3.44 10.57 6.54
CA SER A 74 -2.31 11.40 6.97
C SER A 74 -0.98 10.65 6.85
N ILE A 75 -0.94 9.37 7.24
CA ILE A 75 0.24 8.51 7.03
C ILE A 75 0.59 8.43 5.54
N MET A 76 -0.41 8.20 4.68
CA MET A 76 -0.20 8.07 3.23
C MET A 76 0.26 9.39 2.60
N ARG A 77 -0.29 10.53 3.02
CA ARG A 77 0.15 11.87 2.57
C ARG A 77 1.62 12.12 2.90
N SER A 78 2.08 11.72 4.09
CA SER A 78 3.49 11.80 4.46
C SER A 78 4.41 10.97 3.57
N MET A 79 3.88 9.97 2.87
CA MET A 79 4.62 9.14 1.90
C MET A 79 4.41 9.58 0.44
N GLY A 80 3.85 10.78 0.20
CA GLY A 80 3.52 11.28 -1.15
C GLY A 80 2.26 10.65 -1.75
N GLY A 81 1.45 9.98 -0.93
CA GLY A 81 0.15 9.39 -1.28
C GLY A 81 -1.03 10.26 -0.86
N GLY A 82 -2.18 9.62 -0.65
CA GLY A 82 -3.40 10.30 -0.21
C GLY A 82 -4.45 9.33 0.33
N GLY A 83 -5.49 9.87 0.95
CA GLY A 83 -6.51 9.07 1.63
C GLY A 83 -7.41 9.88 2.54
N HIS A 84 -8.23 9.15 3.28
CA HIS A 84 -9.07 9.59 4.39
C HIS A 84 -8.67 8.84 5.67
N PRO A 85 -9.20 9.22 6.86
CA PRO A 85 -8.81 8.58 8.11
C PRO A 85 -8.88 7.04 8.10
N GLY A 86 -9.92 6.46 7.49
CA GLY A 86 -10.10 5.00 7.46
C GLY A 86 -9.35 4.25 6.35
N ALA A 87 -8.84 4.93 5.31
CA ALA A 87 -8.15 4.26 4.20
C ALA A 87 -7.31 5.23 3.36
N GLY A 88 -6.23 4.72 2.77
CA GLY A 88 -5.38 5.51 1.88
C GLY A 88 -4.38 4.67 1.11
N SER A 89 -3.70 5.29 0.15
CA SER A 89 -2.69 4.63 -0.67
C SER A 89 -1.54 5.56 -1.03
N ALA A 90 -0.37 4.97 -1.30
CA ALA A 90 0.80 5.67 -1.81
C ALA A 90 1.51 4.81 -2.85
N MET A 91 2.18 5.45 -3.81
CA MET A 91 3.09 4.78 -4.73
C MET A 91 4.50 5.30 -4.46
N ILE A 92 5.41 4.41 -4.08
CA ILE A 92 6.77 4.74 -3.69
C ILE A 92 7.72 4.12 -4.71
N GLN A 93 8.54 4.92 -5.39
CA GLN A 93 9.58 4.42 -6.29
C GLN A 93 10.90 4.23 -5.52
N GLY A 94 11.80 3.39 -6.01
CA GLY A 94 13.14 3.16 -5.44
C GLY A 94 13.18 2.49 -4.07
N ALA A 95 12.04 2.22 -3.41
CA ALA A 95 12.03 1.71 -2.04
C ALA A 95 11.93 0.18 -1.94
N ASN A 96 12.66 -0.40 -0.99
CA ASN A 96 12.50 -1.77 -0.53
C ASN A 96 11.21 -1.88 0.32
N PRO A 97 10.34 -2.90 0.13
CA PRO A 97 9.18 -3.15 0.99
C PRO A 97 9.44 -3.11 2.49
N ASP A 98 10.59 -3.58 2.96
CA ASP A 98 10.97 -3.55 4.37
C ASP A 98 11.16 -2.11 4.86
N ALA A 99 11.83 -1.27 4.08
CA ALA A 99 12.02 0.15 4.39
C ALA A 99 10.69 0.93 4.37
N VAL A 100 9.77 0.56 3.49
CA VAL A 100 8.42 1.15 3.45
C VAL A 100 7.64 0.81 4.72
N GLU A 101 7.75 -0.43 5.19
CA GLU A 101 7.12 -0.83 6.44
C GLU A 101 7.68 -0.08 7.65
N ASP A 102 9.01 0.02 7.75
CA ASP A 102 9.65 0.75 8.84
C ASP A 102 9.26 2.23 8.83
N MET A 103 9.14 2.85 7.65
CA MET A 103 8.61 4.20 7.50
C MET A 103 7.17 4.33 8.03
N ILE A 104 6.31 3.36 7.75
CA ILE A 104 4.94 3.36 8.27
C ILE A 104 4.95 3.25 9.79
N LYS A 105 5.79 2.38 10.37
CA LYS A 105 5.92 2.26 11.83
C LYS A 105 6.35 3.59 12.46
N ASP A 106 7.41 4.22 11.94
CA ASP A 106 7.91 5.51 12.41
C ASP A 106 6.85 6.60 12.36
N LEU A 107 6.06 6.66 11.27
CA LEU A 107 4.96 7.61 11.11
C LEU A 107 3.85 7.39 12.15
N ILE A 108 3.57 6.14 12.51
CA ILE A 108 2.55 5.78 13.51
C ILE A 108 3.03 6.04 14.93
N GLU A 109 4.32 5.87 15.21
CA GLU A 109 4.95 6.24 16.48
C GLU A 109 5.06 7.76 16.67
N GLY A 110 4.78 8.54 15.63
CA GLY A 110 4.88 10.00 15.67
C GLY A 110 6.33 10.51 15.54
N ASN A 111 7.26 9.64 15.13
CA ASN A 111 8.66 9.99 14.94
C ASN A 111 8.89 10.63 13.57
N GLN A 112 8.50 11.91 13.45
CA GLN A 112 8.62 12.64 12.17
C GLN A 112 10.07 12.91 11.72
N GLN A 113 11.07 12.78 12.61
CA GLN A 113 12.47 13.01 12.26
C GLN A 113 13.04 11.95 11.31
N SER A 114 12.58 10.69 11.37
CA SER A 114 12.96 9.64 10.40
C SER A 114 12.30 9.86 9.04
N SER A 115 11.09 10.42 9.01
CA SER A 115 10.32 10.67 7.78
C SER A 115 10.96 11.72 6.86
N VAL A 116 11.76 12.65 7.40
CA VAL A 116 12.38 13.75 6.66
C VAL A 116 13.56 13.30 5.80
N GLN A 117 14.24 12.19 6.13
CA GLN A 117 15.37 11.69 5.34
C GLN A 117 14.96 10.93 4.07
N ILE A 118 13.67 10.59 3.93
CA ILE A 118 13.18 9.71 2.85
C ILE A 118 12.28 10.47 1.85
N SER A 119 12.03 11.75 2.08
CA SER A 119 11.36 12.66 1.14
C SER A 119 12.02 12.71 -0.24
N ASP A 120 13.32 12.42 -0.33
CA ASP A 120 14.08 12.34 -1.58
C ASP A 120 13.72 11.12 -2.48
N VAL A 121 12.96 10.16 -1.96
CA VAL A 121 12.52 8.94 -2.67
C VAL A 121 11.04 9.07 -3.12
N MET A 122 10.35 10.13 -2.70
CA MET A 122 8.92 10.34 -2.97
C MET A 122 8.69 10.75 -4.43
N SER A 123 7.80 10.04 -5.11
CA SER A 123 7.56 10.25 -6.54
C SER A 123 6.08 10.28 -6.90
N PHE A 124 5.79 11.22 -7.78
CA PHE A 124 4.55 11.43 -8.51
C PHE A 124 4.22 10.19 -9.39
N PRO A 125 2.97 9.73 -9.51
CA PRO A 125 1.70 10.38 -9.17
C PRO A 125 1.09 9.89 -7.84
N VAL A 126 0.42 10.81 -7.16
CA VAL A 126 -0.41 10.55 -5.98
C VAL A 126 -1.66 9.75 -6.40
N PHE A 127 -1.95 8.65 -5.70
CA PHE A 127 -3.23 7.95 -5.82
C PHE A 127 -3.90 7.90 -4.46
N THR A 128 -5.15 8.34 -4.41
CA THR A 128 -5.96 8.38 -3.20
C THR A 128 -7.05 7.32 -3.31
N VAL A 129 -7.13 6.44 -2.31
CA VAL A 129 -8.33 5.62 -2.07
C VAL A 129 -9.17 6.28 -0.97
N SER A 130 -10.48 6.31 -1.16
CA SER A 130 -11.44 6.78 -0.16
C SER A 130 -11.71 5.70 0.88
N SER A 131 -12.17 6.08 2.07
CA SER A 131 -12.76 5.15 3.04
C SER A 131 -13.93 4.34 2.46
N ASP A 132 -14.65 4.93 1.49
CA ASP A 132 -15.76 4.28 0.78
C ASP A 132 -15.28 3.43 -0.40
N THR A 133 -13.97 3.43 -0.69
CA THR A 133 -13.42 2.60 -1.76
C THR A 133 -13.63 1.14 -1.39
N THR A 134 -14.47 0.50 -2.17
CA THR A 134 -14.77 -0.91 -2.03
C THR A 134 -13.51 -1.72 -2.27
N MET A 135 -13.49 -2.88 -1.63
CA MET A 135 -12.47 -3.89 -1.81
C MET A 135 -12.29 -4.27 -3.29
N GLU A 136 -13.35 -4.32 -4.08
CA GLU A 136 -13.28 -4.57 -5.53
C GLU A 136 -12.52 -3.46 -6.28
N GLN A 137 -12.77 -2.19 -5.94
CA GLN A 137 -12.06 -1.04 -6.53
C GLN A 137 -10.56 -1.06 -6.20
N VAL A 138 -10.18 -1.53 -5.01
CA VAL A 138 -8.78 -1.74 -4.62
C VAL A 138 -8.11 -2.80 -5.52
N ALA A 139 -8.78 -3.91 -5.81
CA ALA A 139 -8.25 -4.93 -6.73
C ALA A 139 -8.04 -4.37 -8.14
N ILE A 140 -8.99 -3.58 -8.64
CA ILE A 140 -8.90 -2.92 -9.95
C ILE A 140 -7.69 -1.97 -9.99
N LEU A 141 -7.48 -1.18 -8.93
CA LEU A 141 -6.36 -0.26 -8.82
C LEU A 141 -5.02 -0.99 -8.87
N LEU A 142 -4.87 -2.05 -8.06
CA LEU A 142 -3.66 -2.87 -8.05
C LEU A 142 -3.39 -3.47 -9.44
N ARG A 143 -4.44 -3.91 -10.14
CA ARG A 143 -4.32 -4.42 -11.51
C ARG A 143 -3.81 -3.38 -12.49
N GLN A 144 -4.34 -2.16 -12.46
CA GLN A 144 -3.93 -1.10 -13.37
C GLN A 144 -2.49 -0.63 -13.15
N LYS A 145 -2.00 -0.71 -11.90
CA LYS A 145 -0.71 -0.13 -11.50
C LYS A 145 0.42 -1.15 -11.42
N ALA A 146 0.14 -2.41 -11.10
CA ALA A 146 1.14 -3.48 -11.07
C ALA A 146 1.46 -4.05 -12.47
N VAL A 147 0.62 -3.76 -13.47
CA VAL A 147 0.86 -4.15 -14.87
C VAL A 147 1.48 -2.96 -15.62
N PRO A 148 2.62 -3.14 -16.33
CA PRO A 148 3.06 -2.11 -17.26
C PRO A 148 1.99 -1.95 -18.34
N VAL A 149 1.49 -0.72 -18.54
CA VAL A 149 0.60 -0.40 -19.65
C VAL A 149 1.38 -0.65 -20.95
N PHE A 150 1.25 -1.84 -21.52
CA PHE A 150 1.67 -2.07 -22.90
C PHE A 150 0.77 -1.19 -23.77
N ARG A 151 1.39 -0.18 -24.38
CA ARG A 151 0.82 0.57 -25.50
C ARG A 151 0.42 -0.45 -26.56
N TRP A 152 -0.88 -0.60 -26.80
CA TRP A 152 -1.39 -1.24 -28.02
C TRP A 152 -0.83 -0.40 -29.19
N GLN A 153 0.20 -0.89 -29.87
CA GLN A 153 0.46 -0.43 -31.23
C GLN A 153 -0.65 -1.04 -32.07
N MET A 154 -1.60 -0.19 -32.49
CA MET A 154 -2.42 -0.51 -33.65
C MET A 154 -1.45 -0.70 -34.81
N THR A 155 -1.26 -1.94 -35.23
CA THR A 155 -0.87 -2.21 -36.60
C THR A 155 -2.17 -2.12 -37.39
N GLU A 156 -2.45 -0.93 -37.90
CA GLU A 156 -3.30 -0.83 -39.09
C GLU A 156 -2.48 -1.39 -40.25
N SER A 157 -3.14 -2.32 -40.94
CA SER A 157 -2.77 -3.04 -42.16
C SER A 157 -2.25 -2.15 -43.28
#